data_AF-A0A9P7C5J9-F1
#
_entry.id   AF-A0A9P7C5J9-F1
#
_cell.length_a   1.000
_cell.length_b   1.000
_cell.length_c   1.000
_cell.angle_alpha   90.00
_cell.angle_beta   90.00
_cell.angle_gamma   90.00
#
_symmetry.space_group_name_H-M   'P 1'
#
loop_
_entity.id
_entity.type
_entity.pdbx_description
1 polymer ?
#
loop_
_entity_poly.entity_id
_entity_poly.type
_entity_poly.pdbx_seq_one_letter_code
_entity_poly.pdbx_strand_id
1 'polypeptide(L)'
;MNEEEVNEFIKVHKIRTILDLRTGMEGKEGLPIDKTFPTVLIDQLDPVTLLKKDSEFVHNEIEIETVKKETLRRKYRVDIAGKRFQRSCIFASCSFPLKIQKAGYIIGKQVLSKMGVCQMVKEFTIHCQPEIKEALMVFTEPDNFPIEIHCTQGKDRTGMISALVLSIAGVPEEIIVNDYAKTQKGLAPVYQQMLEEVRRIGLSDDFVQAPPQYMRELLGFLKEKHGSVDNYLDTIGFGKELRERCFLSHSAVLVGATSPTLSLIDLAIFC
;
A
#
# COMPACT_ATOMS: atom_id res chain seq x y z
N MET A 1 7.18 11.80 9.62
CA MET A 1 8.49 11.26 10.04
C MET A 1 9.55 11.80 9.10
N ASN A 2 10.71 12.19 9.61
CA ASN A 2 11.88 12.42 8.75
C ASN A 2 12.52 11.07 8.36
N GLU A 3 13.47 11.10 7.44
CA GLU A 3 14.12 9.88 6.92
C GLU A 3 14.87 9.09 8.00
N GLU A 4 15.41 9.77 9.02
CA GLU A 4 16.10 9.14 10.14
C GLU A 4 15.14 8.35 11.04
N GLU A 5 13.99 8.92 11.38
CA GLU A 5 12.94 8.27 12.16
C GLU A 5 12.38 7.04 11.44
N VAL A 6 12.22 7.10 10.10
CA VAL A 6 11.78 5.95 9.30
C VAL A 6 12.84 4.85 9.31
N ASN A 7 14.11 5.22 9.17
CA ASN A 7 15.21 4.26 9.22
C ASN A 7 15.39 3.63 10.60
N GLU A 8 15.20 4.39 11.68
CA GLU A 8 15.20 3.89 13.05
C GLU A 8 14.02 2.93 13.27
N PHE A 9 12.81 3.32 12.87
CA PHE A 9 11.63 2.48 12.92
C PHE A 9 11.87 1.13 12.22
N ILE A 10 12.36 1.18 10.98
CA ILE A 10 12.69 -0.01 10.20
C ILE A 10 13.71 -0.89 10.92
N LYS A 11 14.73 -0.29 11.54
CA LYS A 11 15.78 -1.01 12.27
C LYS A 11 15.24 -1.67 13.54
N VAL A 12 14.41 -0.95 14.32
CA VAL A 12 13.78 -1.46 15.55
C VAL A 12 12.88 -2.64 15.25
N HIS A 13 12.04 -2.52 14.21
CA HIS A 13 11.08 -3.55 13.83
C HIS A 13 11.66 -4.62 12.88
N LYS A 14 12.95 -4.52 12.52
CA LYS A 14 13.64 -5.44 11.61
C LYS A 14 12.86 -5.66 10.31
N ILE A 15 12.25 -4.60 9.77
CA ILE A 15 11.44 -4.67 8.55
C ILE A 15 12.30 -5.21 7.41
N ARG A 16 11.81 -6.27 6.76
CA ARG A 16 12.49 -6.92 5.63
C ARG A 16 11.97 -6.45 4.29
N THR A 17 10.69 -6.05 4.24
CA THR A 17 10.01 -5.67 3.01
C THR A 17 9.25 -4.37 3.16
N ILE A 18 9.34 -3.52 2.14
CA ILE A 18 8.53 -2.30 1.99
C ILE A 18 7.57 -2.49 0.82
N LEU A 19 6.28 -2.26 1.05
CA LEU A 19 5.23 -2.22 0.03
C LEU A 19 4.75 -0.78 -0.17
N ASP A 20 5.21 -0.16 -1.25
CA ASP A 20 4.90 1.22 -1.63
C ASP A 20 3.70 1.27 -2.59
N LEU A 21 2.57 1.80 -2.11
CA LEU A 21 1.32 1.90 -2.87
C LEU A 21 1.12 3.26 -3.56
N ARG A 22 2.16 4.11 -3.61
CA ARG A 22 2.07 5.46 -4.22
C ARG A 22 2.00 5.42 -5.73
N THR A 23 1.24 6.37 -6.29
CA THR A 23 1.11 6.50 -7.75
C THR A 23 2.34 7.12 -8.39
N GLY A 24 2.54 6.89 -9.69
CA GLY A 24 3.55 7.60 -10.47
C GLY A 24 3.37 9.13 -10.51
N MET A 25 2.20 9.65 -10.14
CA MET A 25 1.88 11.09 -10.15
C MET A 25 2.07 11.77 -8.78
N GLU A 26 2.32 11.00 -7.73
CA GLU A 26 2.54 11.51 -6.37
C GLU A 26 4.03 11.84 -6.16
N GLY A 27 4.42 13.07 -6.51
CA GLY A 27 5.75 13.64 -6.31
C GLY A 27 5.74 15.14 -6.63
N LYS A 28 6.51 15.96 -5.89
CA LYS A 28 6.68 17.39 -6.21
C LYS A 28 7.40 17.54 -7.55
N GLU A 29 7.03 18.53 -8.37
CA GLU A 29 7.84 18.95 -9.52
C GLU A 29 9.29 19.20 -9.06
N GLY A 30 10.25 18.58 -9.74
CA GLY A 30 11.68 18.82 -9.51
C GLY A 30 12.41 17.84 -8.59
N LEU A 31 11.74 16.86 -8.00
CA LEU A 31 12.39 15.68 -7.43
C LEU A 31 11.86 14.45 -8.19
N PRO A 32 12.70 13.67 -8.89
CA PRO A 32 12.25 12.33 -9.26
C PRO A 32 11.74 11.66 -7.97
N ILE A 33 10.59 10.98 -8.03
CA ILE A 33 10.20 10.06 -6.94
C ILE A 33 11.41 9.14 -6.77
N ASP A 34 12.18 9.36 -5.71
CA ASP A 34 13.59 9.01 -5.67
C ASP A 34 13.80 7.55 -6.08
N LYS A 35 14.51 7.36 -7.19
CA LYS A 35 14.90 6.06 -7.73
C LYS A 35 16.32 5.74 -7.25
N THR A 36 16.63 5.97 -5.99
CA THR A 36 17.93 5.67 -5.34
C THR A 36 17.71 5.86 -3.82
N PHE A 37 18.20 5.08 -2.84
CA PHE A 37 19.34 4.16 -2.70
C PHE A 37 19.23 3.42 -1.34
N PRO A 38 20.04 2.36 -1.03
CA PRO A 38 20.88 1.57 -1.93
C PRO A 38 20.29 0.18 -2.22
N THR A 39 20.20 -0.16 -3.50
CA THR A 39 20.56 -1.50 -3.95
C THR A 39 21.74 -1.33 -4.88
N VAL A 40 22.89 -1.85 -4.46
CA VAL A 40 23.92 -2.30 -5.40
C VAL A 40 23.45 -3.68 -5.89
N LEU A 41 23.42 -3.85 -7.22
CA LEU A 41 23.23 -5.10 -7.97
C LEU A 41 21.83 -5.74 -7.99
N ILE A 42 20.91 -5.22 -8.81
CA ILE A 42 20.01 -6.08 -9.60
C ILE A 42 19.83 -5.44 -10.99
N ASP A 43 20.89 -5.44 -11.79
CA ASP A 43 20.80 -5.21 -13.25
C ASP A 43 21.31 -6.43 -14.04
N GLN A 44 21.46 -7.60 -13.38
CA GLN A 44 21.99 -8.81 -14.01
C GLN A 44 21.21 -10.10 -13.72
N LEU A 45 20.00 -10.05 -13.18
CA LEU A 45 19.24 -11.26 -12.89
C LEU A 45 17.99 -11.35 -13.79
N ASP A 46 18.13 -12.13 -14.86
CA ASP A 46 17.03 -12.63 -15.68
C ASP A 46 16.08 -13.48 -14.79
N PRO A 47 14.80 -13.11 -14.67
CA PRO A 47 13.80 -13.81 -13.85
C PRO A 47 13.68 -15.31 -14.14
N VAL A 48 14.07 -15.76 -15.34
CA VAL A 48 14.01 -17.17 -15.74
C VAL A 48 15.05 -18.03 -15.00
N THR A 49 16.12 -17.42 -14.47
CA THR A 49 17.22 -18.14 -13.82
C THR A 49 16.89 -18.57 -12.39
N LEU A 50 15.98 -17.85 -11.71
CA LEU A 50 15.59 -18.13 -10.32
C LEU A 50 14.76 -19.41 -10.17
N LEU A 51 14.14 -19.88 -11.25
CA LEU A 51 13.30 -21.09 -11.24
C LEU A 51 14.08 -22.38 -11.54
N LYS A 52 15.37 -22.30 -11.88
CA LYS A 52 16.16 -23.47 -12.34
C LYS A 52 17.26 -23.92 -11.39
N LYS A 53 17.47 -23.26 -10.25
CA LYS A 53 18.66 -23.47 -9.41
C LYS A 53 18.33 -24.08 -8.05
N ASP A 54 17.54 -25.16 -8.06
CA ASP A 54 17.34 -26.05 -6.90
C ASP A 54 18.27 -27.28 -6.91
N SER A 55 19.29 -27.31 -7.77
CA SER A 55 20.29 -28.37 -7.76
C SER A 55 21.70 -27.81 -7.90
N GLU A 56 22.56 -28.18 -6.94
CA GLU A 56 24.02 -28.01 -6.91
C GLU A 56 24.54 -26.66 -6.39
N PHE A 57 24.67 -26.57 -5.06
CA PHE A 57 25.61 -25.64 -4.42
C PHE A 57 27.01 -26.30 -4.38
N VAL A 58 27.91 -25.82 -5.24
CA VAL A 58 29.36 -25.98 -5.06
C VAL A 58 29.91 -24.67 -4.52
N HIS A 59 30.54 -24.73 -3.34
CA HIS A 59 31.25 -23.62 -2.72
C HIS A 59 32.43 -23.19 -3.60
N ASN A 60 32.45 -21.92 -4.00
CA ASN A 60 33.70 -21.20 -4.20
C ASN A 60 33.53 -19.83 -3.54
N GLU A 61 34.32 -19.63 -2.49
CA GLU A 61 34.45 -18.36 -1.79
C GLU A 61 35.12 -17.34 -2.72
N ILE A 62 34.41 -16.27 -3.02
CA ILE A 62 35.00 -15.05 -3.54
C ILE A 62 35.18 -14.13 -2.34
N GLU A 63 36.41 -13.76 -2.03
CA GLU A 63 36.73 -12.72 -1.05
C GLU A 63 36.09 -11.40 -1.51
N ILE A 64 35.01 -11.03 -0.82
CA ILE A 64 34.40 -9.71 -0.94
C ILE A 64 34.88 -8.93 0.28
N GLU A 65 35.73 -7.93 0.03
CA GLU A 65 36.09 -6.89 0.99
C GLU A 65 34.85 -6.38 1.72
N THR A 66 35.02 -6.14 3.02
CA THR A 66 33.99 -5.90 4.04
C THR A 66 33.12 -4.66 3.74
N VAL A 67 32.19 -4.78 2.78
CA VAL A 67 31.02 -3.93 2.72
C VAL A 67 30.18 -4.27 3.94
N LYS A 68 29.94 -3.27 4.80
CA LYS A 68 29.05 -3.38 5.96
C LYS A 68 27.81 -4.17 5.53
N LYS A 69 27.55 -5.26 6.25
CA LYS A 69 26.45 -6.20 6.02
C LYS A 69 25.10 -5.51 6.31
N GLU A 70 24.75 -4.51 5.51
CA GLU A 70 23.43 -3.92 5.49
C GLU A 70 22.49 -5.00 4.97
N THR A 71 21.51 -5.37 5.79
CA THR A 71 20.45 -6.29 5.39
C THR A 71 19.78 -5.75 4.13
N LEU A 72 19.98 -6.41 2.99
CA LEU A 72 19.29 -6.10 1.74
C LEU A 72 17.77 -6.22 1.97
N ARG A 73 17.06 -5.08 1.89
CA ARG A 73 15.61 -5.00 2.06
C ARG A 73 14.93 -5.16 0.70
N ARG A 74 13.80 -5.89 0.64
CA ARG A 74 12.99 -5.98 -0.58
C ARG A 74 12.04 -4.78 -0.65
N LYS A 75 11.87 -4.19 -1.83
CA LYS A 75 10.90 -3.12 -2.06
C LYS A 75 9.99 -3.49 -3.23
N TYR A 76 8.70 -3.57 -2.96
CA TYR A 76 7.65 -3.76 -3.95
C TYR A 76 6.93 -2.43 -4.15
N ARG A 77 6.70 -2.03 -5.39
CA ARG A 77 5.90 -0.84 -5.72
C ARG A 77 4.71 -1.27 -6.55
N VAL A 78 3.52 -0.98 -6.04
CA VAL A 78 2.25 -1.31 -6.69
C VAL A 78 1.45 -0.02 -6.85
N ASP A 79 1.31 0.46 -8.09
CA ASP A 79 0.61 1.71 -8.39
C ASP A 79 -0.92 1.53 -8.29
N ILE A 80 -1.46 1.66 -7.08
CA ILE A 80 -2.91 1.69 -6.88
C ILE A 80 -3.43 3.07 -7.30
N ALA A 81 -4.37 3.07 -8.27
CA ALA A 81 -4.76 4.16 -9.18
C ALA A 81 -4.06 4.09 -10.55
N GLY A 82 -3.76 2.87 -11.01
CA GLY A 82 -3.23 2.56 -12.33
C GLY A 82 -4.11 2.97 -13.51
N LYS A 83 -3.68 2.57 -14.72
CA LYS A 83 -4.22 3.07 -16.01
C LYS A 83 -5.74 2.88 -16.16
N ARG A 84 -6.31 1.82 -15.58
CA ARG A 84 -7.76 1.55 -15.68
C ARG A 84 -8.57 2.56 -14.88
N PHE A 85 -8.22 2.79 -13.61
CA PHE A 85 -8.84 3.83 -12.79
C PHE A 85 -8.70 5.22 -13.44
N GLN A 86 -7.51 5.55 -13.94
CA GLN A 86 -7.30 6.83 -14.63
C GLN A 86 -8.21 6.97 -15.87
N ARG A 87 -8.36 5.93 -16.68
CA ARG A 87 -9.24 5.96 -17.85
C ARG A 87 -10.73 6.02 -17.47
N SER A 88 -11.17 5.14 -16.57
CA SER A 88 -12.58 4.95 -16.24
C SER A 88 -13.15 6.01 -15.31
N CYS A 89 -12.33 6.57 -14.42
CA CYS A 89 -12.78 7.47 -13.36
C CYS A 89 -12.26 8.91 -13.54
N ILE A 90 -11.08 9.09 -14.14
CA ILE A 90 -10.48 10.43 -14.30
C ILE A 90 -10.76 10.99 -15.70
N PHE A 91 -10.31 10.32 -16.75
CA PHE A 91 -10.42 10.83 -18.11
C PHE A 91 -11.84 10.76 -18.66
N ALA A 92 -12.63 9.74 -18.29
CA ALA A 92 -14.05 9.68 -18.63
C ALA A 92 -14.85 10.88 -18.07
N SER A 93 -14.41 11.45 -16.95
CA SER A 93 -15.05 12.61 -16.32
C SER A 93 -14.54 13.96 -16.84
N CYS A 94 -13.53 13.98 -17.72
CA CYS A 94 -12.96 15.20 -18.28
C CYS A 94 -13.48 15.43 -19.71
N SER A 95 -14.29 16.48 -19.92
CA SER A 95 -14.86 16.80 -21.24
C SER A 95 -13.91 17.54 -22.20
N PHE A 96 -12.65 17.79 -21.81
CA PHE A 96 -11.71 18.64 -22.56
C PHE A 96 -10.26 18.11 -22.48
N PRO A 97 -9.41 18.39 -23.50
CA PRO A 97 -7.99 18.06 -23.43
C PRO A 97 -7.30 18.87 -22.32
N LEU A 98 -6.83 18.17 -21.29
CA LEU A 98 -6.15 18.78 -20.13
C LEU A 98 -4.76 19.32 -20.54
N LYS A 99 -4.50 20.61 -20.30
CA LYS A 99 -3.13 21.14 -20.30
C LYS A 99 -2.36 20.54 -19.12
N ILE A 100 -1.23 19.88 -19.40
CA ILE A 100 -0.45 19.05 -18.47
C ILE A 100 -0.16 19.76 -17.13
N GLN A 101 0.20 21.05 -17.15
CA GLN A 101 0.61 21.81 -15.95
C GLN A 101 -0.51 22.07 -14.92
N LYS A 102 -1.79 21.99 -15.30
CA LYS A 102 -2.94 22.16 -14.36
C LYS A 102 -3.77 20.89 -14.19
N ALA A 103 -3.34 19.78 -14.79
CA ALA A 103 -4.11 18.54 -14.79
C ALA A 103 -4.38 18.04 -13.37
N GLY A 104 -3.36 18.00 -12.50
CA GLY A 104 -3.49 17.54 -11.11
C GLY A 104 -4.54 18.31 -10.31
N TYR A 105 -4.47 19.66 -10.31
CA TYR A 105 -5.43 20.50 -9.59
C TYR A 105 -6.86 20.36 -10.15
N ILE A 106 -7.01 20.31 -11.48
CA ILE A 106 -8.32 20.17 -12.12
C ILE A 106 -8.92 18.80 -11.81
N ILE A 107 -8.13 17.73 -11.89
CA ILE A 107 -8.55 16.37 -11.54
C ILE A 107 -8.97 16.32 -10.06
N GLY A 108 -8.13 16.84 -9.16
CA GLY A 108 -8.44 16.91 -7.74
C GLY A 108 -9.77 17.64 -7.48
N LYS A 109 -9.96 18.82 -8.09
CA LYS A 109 -11.12 19.66 -7.84
C LYS A 109 -12.40 19.21 -8.52
N GLN A 110 -12.31 18.81 -9.79
CA GLN A 110 -13.49 18.55 -10.63
C GLN A 110 -13.91 17.09 -10.63
N VAL A 111 -13.00 16.17 -10.31
CA VAL A 111 -13.26 14.72 -10.33
C VAL A 111 -13.19 14.16 -8.91
N LEU A 112 -12.01 14.16 -8.30
CA LEU A 112 -11.78 13.43 -7.04
C LEU A 112 -12.56 14.03 -5.86
N SER A 113 -12.58 15.36 -5.72
CA SER A 113 -13.38 16.03 -4.67
C SER A 113 -14.87 15.81 -4.82
N LYS A 114 -15.37 15.68 -6.05
CA LYS A 114 -16.80 15.41 -6.30
C LYS A 114 -17.16 13.95 -6.04
N MET A 115 -16.22 13.05 -6.31
CA MET A 115 -16.34 11.62 -6.01
C MET A 115 -16.31 11.38 -4.50
N GLY A 116 -15.44 12.08 -3.78
CA GLY A 116 -15.20 11.88 -2.36
C GLY A 116 -14.41 10.61 -2.05
N VAL A 117 -13.83 10.55 -0.86
CA VAL A 117 -12.92 9.46 -0.45
C VAL A 117 -13.61 8.09 -0.47
N CYS A 118 -14.82 7.98 0.10
CA CYS A 118 -15.57 6.72 0.14
C CYS A 118 -15.75 6.10 -1.26
N GLN A 119 -16.25 6.90 -2.21
CA GLN A 119 -16.48 6.38 -3.55
C GLN A 119 -15.15 6.09 -4.25
N MET A 120 -14.13 6.94 -4.09
CA MET A 120 -12.82 6.71 -4.70
C MET A 120 -12.22 5.36 -4.29
N VAL A 121 -12.28 4.99 -3.01
CA VAL A 121 -11.75 3.70 -2.56
C VAL A 121 -12.60 2.52 -3.09
N LYS A 122 -13.93 2.68 -3.20
CA LYS A 122 -14.79 1.70 -3.88
C LYS A 122 -14.41 1.55 -5.36
N GLU A 123 -14.11 2.64 -6.06
CA GLU A 123 -13.65 2.59 -7.45
C GLU A 123 -12.30 1.86 -7.61
N PHE A 124 -11.40 1.96 -6.62
CA PHE A 124 -10.17 1.14 -6.63
C PHE A 124 -10.47 -0.35 -6.61
N THR A 125 -11.44 -0.82 -5.80
CA THR A 125 -11.76 -2.24 -5.76
C THR A 125 -12.37 -2.77 -7.06
N ILE A 126 -12.97 -1.87 -7.86
CA ILE A 126 -13.55 -2.18 -9.17
C ILE A 126 -12.48 -2.14 -10.27
N HIS A 127 -11.64 -1.10 -10.29
CA HIS A 127 -10.78 -0.80 -11.44
C HIS A 127 -9.31 -1.17 -11.26
N CYS A 128 -8.85 -1.40 -10.03
CA CYS A 128 -7.46 -1.72 -9.69
C CYS A 128 -7.30 -3.18 -9.21
N GLN A 129 -8.17 -4.10 -9.64
CA GLN A 129 -8.16 -5.50 -9.20
C GLN A 129 -6.79 -6.20 -9.42
N PRO A 130 -6.11 -6.06 -10.58
CA PRO A 130 -4.78 -6.64 -10.76
C PRO A 130 -3.75 -6.09 -9.78
N GLU A 131 -3.76 -4.78 -9.53
CA GLU A 131 -2.84 -4.12 -8.60
C GLU A 131 -3.13 -4.53 -7.15
N ILE A 132 -4.41 -4.65 -6.76
CA ILE A 132 -4.79 -5.17 -5.44
C ILE A 132 -4.29 -6.61 -5.27
N LYS A 133 -4.47 -7.47 -6.28
CA LYS A 133 -3.92 -8.83 -6.24
C LYS A 133 -2.39 -8.82 -6.10
N GLU A 134 -1.68 -8.00 -6.88
CA GLU A 134 -0.22 -7.87 -6.82
C GLU A 134 0.27 -7.47 -5.43
N ALA A 135 -0.40 -6.48 -4.79
CA ALA A 135 -0.10 -6.09 -3.42
C ALA A 135 -0.31 -7.24 -2.43
N LEU A 136 -1.40 -8.00 -2.56
CA LEU A 136 -1.70 -9.15 -1.70
C LEU A 136 -0.70 -10.31 -1.88
N MET A 137 -0.18 -10.52 -3.09
CA MET A 137 0.84 -11.56 -3.35
C MET A 137 2.09 -11.38 -2.49
N VAL A 138 2.46 -10.14 -2.13
CA VAL A 138 3.62 -9.86 -1.26
C VAL A 138 3.46 -10.53 0.11
N PHE A 139 2.23 -10.65 0.61
CA PHE A 139 1.92 -11.29 1.89
C PHE A 139 1.90 -12.82 1.83
N THR A 140 2.07 -13.43 0.64
CA THR A 140 2.04 -14.90 0.49
C THR A 140 3.42 -15.54 0.68
N GLU A 141 4.48 -14.73 0.78
CA GLU A 141 5.85 -15.21 0.97
C GLU A 141 6.36 -14.97 2.40
N PRO A 142 6.62 -16.03 3.19
CA PRO A 142 7.10 -15.91 4.57
C PRO A 142 8.36 -15.06 4.72
N ASP A 143 9.27 -15.13 3.75
CA ASP A 143 10.52 -14.38 3.77
C ASP A 143 10.33 -12.87 3.62
N ASN A 144 9.14 -12.41 3.24
CA ASN A 144 8.84 -10.98 3.14
C ASN A 144 8.55 -10.34 4.50
N PHE A 145 8.16 -11.12 5.52
CA PHE A 145 7.83 -10.56 6.82
C PHE A 145 9.08 -10.23 7.66
N PRO A 146 9.04 -9.13 8.45
CA PRO A 146 7.96 -8.14 8.58
C PRO A 146 7.84 -7.19 7.37
N ILE A 147 6.60 -6.83 7.02
CA ILE A 147 6.26 -5.96 5.88
C ILE A 147 5.76 -4.61 6.40
N GLU A 148 6.38 -3.53 5.95
CA GLU A 148 5.87 -2.18 6.09
C GLU A 148 5.08 -1.80 4.83
N ILE A 149 3.91 -1.18 4.99
CA ILE A 149 3.02 -0.80 3.89
C ILE A 149 2.62 0.66 4.02
N HIS A 150 2.82 1.43 2.95
CA HIS A 150 2.47 2.85 2.94
C HIS A 150 1.90 3.30 1.59
N CYS A 151 1.26 4.47 1.62
CA CYS A 151 0.94 5.24 0.43
C CYS A 151 1.46 6.67 0.62
N THR A 152 0.71 7.71 0.25
CA THR A 152 1.12 9.10 0.54
C THR A 152 0.94 9.44 2.01
N GLN A 153 -0.26 9.20 2.53
CA GLN A 153 -0.66 9.53 3.91
C GLN A 153 -1.05 8.27 4.68
N GLY A 154 -0.63 7.08 4.21
CA GLY A 154 -0.91 5.77 4.84
C GLY A 154 -2.36 5.49 5.24
N LYS A 155 -3.33 6.17 4.64
CA LYS A 155 -4.75 6.12 5.04
C LYS A 155 -5.60 5.30 4.09
N ASP A 156 -5.76 5.76 2.85
CA ASP A 156 -6.81 5.23 1.97
C ASP A 156 -6.41 3.91 1.29
N ARG A 157 -5.33 3.92 0.50
CA ARG A 157 -4.83 2.70 -0.16
C ARG A 157 -4.24 1.71 0.83
N THR A 158 -3.48 2.22 1.80
CA THR A 158 -2.93 1.42 2.89
C THR A 158 -4.05 0.81 3.73
N GLY A 159 -5.05 1.59 4.12
CA GLY A 159 -6.20 1.09 4.88
C GLY A 159 -7.01 0.06 4.11
N MET A 160 -7.23 0.26 2.80
CA MET A 160 -7.91 -0.72 1.95
C MET A 160 -7.15 -2.06 1.90
N ILE A 161 -5.85 -2.06 1.61
CA ILE A 161 -5.06 -3.30 1.56
C ILE A 161 -4.97 -3.94 2.96
N SER A 162 -4.77 -3.14 4.01
CA SER A 162 -4.74 -3.64 5.39
C SER A 162 -6.05 -4.30 5.78
N ALA A 163 -7.20 -3.70 5.43
CA ALA A 163 -8.51 -4.27 5.70
C ALA A 163 -8.73 -5.61 4.98
N LEU A 164 -8.24 -5.75 3.75
CA LEU A 164 -8.28 -7.03 3.03
C LEU A 164 -7.39 -8.07 3.71
N VAL A 165 -6.15 -7.74 4.07
CA VAL A 165 -5.23 -8.65 4.79
C VAL A 165 -5.83 -9.09 6.14
N LEU A 166 -6.39 -8.15 6.91
CA LEU A 166 -7.07 -8.44 8.18
C LEU A 166 -8.31 -9.31 8.00
N SER A 167 -9.08 -9.09 6.93
CA SER A 167 -10.25 -9.92 6.62
C SER A 167 -9.82 -11.35 6.27
N ILE A 168 -8.75 -11.50 5.48
CA ILE A 168 -8.16 -12.81 5.16
C ILE A 168 -7.72 -13.51 6.47
N ALA A 169 -7.23 -12.75 7.45
CA ALA A 169 -6.82 -13.25 8.77
C ALA A 169 -7.98 -13.63 9.69
N GLY A 170 -9.23 -13.44 9.24
CA GLY A 170 -10.43 -13.69 10.04
C GLY A 170 -10.65 -12.67 11.16
N VAL A 171 -10.01 -11.49 11.10
CA VAL A 171 -10.23 -10.44 12.10
C VAL A 171 -11.67 -9.91 11.97
N PRO A 172 -12.42 -9.77 13.07
CA PRO A 172 -13.79 -9.27 13.01
C PRO A 172 -13.87 -7.86 12.43
N GLU A 173 -14.89 -7.60 11.62
CA GLU A 173 -15.09 -6.34 10.89
C GLU A 173 -15.00 -5.08 11.78
N GLU A 174 -15.67 -5.06 12.93
CA GLU A 174 -15.63 -3.90 13.82
C GLU A 174 -14.23 -3.66 14.40
N ILE A 175 -13.38 -4.69 14.51
CA ILE A 175 -11.98 -4.51 14.91
C ILE A 175 -11.20 -3.83 13.78
N ILE A 176 -11.40 -4.26 12.52
CA ILE A 176 -10.80 -3.63 11.34
C ILE A 176 -11.21 -2.16 11.23
N VAL A 177 -12.50 -1.87 11.40
CA VAL A 177 -13.06 -0.51 11.36
C VAL A 177 -12.46 0.38 12.45
N ASN A 178 -12.42 -0.12 13.69
CA ASN A 178 -11.85 0.62 14.81
C ASN A 178 -10.35 0.85 14.64
N ASP A 179 -9.64 -0.10 14.05
CA ASP A 179 -8.22 0.03 13.78
C ASP A 179 -7.94 1.10 12.72
N TYR A 180 -8.69 1.07 11.61
CA TYR A 180 -8.62 2.13 10.59
C TYR A 180 -8.88 3.52 11.22
N ALA A 181 -9.88 3.64 12.10
CA ALA A 181 -10.25 4.92 12.71
C ALA A 181 -9.16 5.52 13.61
N LYS A 182 -8.24 4.71 14.15
CA LYS A 182 -7.09 5.22 14.91
C LYS A 182 -6.14 6.06 14.04
N THR A 183 -6.12 5.84 12.72
CA THR A 183 -5.37 6.65 11.74
C THR A 183 -5.66 8.13 11.92
N GLN A 184 -6.91 8.51 12.23
CA GLN A 184 -7.27 9.91 12.47
C GLN A 184 -6.45 10.55 13.60
N LYS A 185 -6.21 9.82 14.68
CA LYS A 185 -5.40 10.29 15.81
C LYS A 185 -3.91 10.31 15.45
N GLY A 186 -3.44 9.28 14.74
CA GLY A 186 -2.06 9.22 14.27
C GLY A 186 -1.68 10.41 13.38
N LEU A 187 -2.61 10.87 12.54
CA LEU A 187 -2.43 11.99 11.62
C LEU A 187 -2.57 13.38 12.27
N ALA A 188 -3.04 13.48 13.52
CA ALA A 188 -3.27 14.76 14.18
C ALA A 188 -2.03 15.70 14.20
N PRO A 189 -0.79 15.21 14.42
CA PRO A 189 0.41 16.07 14.42
C PRO A 189 0.73 16.70 13.05
N VAL A 190 0.31 16.06 11.95
CA VAL A 190 0.59 16.49 10.57
C VAL A 190 -0.66 17.04 9.85
N TYR A 191 -1.78 17.14 10.56
CA TYR A 191 -3.09 17.48 9.99
C TYR A 191 -3.11 18.80 9.19
N GLN A 192 -2.47 19.86 9.70
CA GLN A 192 -2.41 21.14 9.00
C GLN A 192 -1.58 21.06 7.72
N GLN A 193 -0.46 20.32 7.74
CA GLN A 193 0.36 20.11 6.56
C GLN A 193 -0.41 19.34 5.49
N MET A 194 -1.13 18.29 5.90
CA MET A 194 -2.00 17.53 5.00
C MET A 194 -3.08 18.42 4.38
N LEU A 195 -3.73 19.28 5.17
CA LEU A 195 -4.76 20.21 4.68
C LEU A 195 -4.20 21.14 3.60
N GLU A 196 -3.01 21.68 3.80
CA GLU A 196 -2.35 22.52 2.80
C GLU A 196 -2.01 21.74 1.52
N GLU A 197 -1.54 20.50 1.66
CA GLU A 197 -1.21 19.63 0.53
C GLU A 197 -2.43 19.26 -0.29
N VAL A 198 -3.53 18.79 0.34
CA VAL A 198 -4.76 18.42 -0.37
C VAL A 198 -5.36 19.61 -1.11
N ARG A 199 -5.40 20.79 -0.47
CA ARG A 199 -5.91 22.02 -1.10
C ARG A 199 -5.04 22.48 -2.28
N ARG A 200 -3.72 22.32 -2.18
CA ARG A 200 -2.77 22.66 -3.27
C ARG A 200 -3.04 21.84 -4.52
N ILE A 201 -3.44 20.58 -4.38
CA ILE A 201 -3.81 19.71 -5.50
C ILE A 201 -5.32 19.71 -5.80
N GLY A 202 -6.07 20.66 -5.22
CA GLY A 202 -7.49 20.88 -5.51
C GLY A 202 -8.43 19.87 -4.86
N LEU A 203 -7.95 19.03 -3.95
CA LEU A 203 -8.79 18.12 -3.17
C LEU A 203 -9.52 18.86 -2.04
N SER A 204 -10.69 18.35 -1.68
CA SER A 204 -11.50 18.83 -0.55
C SER A 204 -10.95 18.35 0.79
N ASP A 205 -11.29 19.07 1.87
CA ASP A 205 -10.74 18.85 3.21
C ASP A 205 -11.12 17.47 3.81
N ASP A 206 -12.16 16.79 3.30
CA ASP A 206 -12.50 15.43 3.72
C ASP A 206 -11.39 14.41 3.38
N PHE A 207 -10.50 14.72 2.43
CA PHE A 207 -9.36 13.86 2.09
C PHE A 207 -8.33 13.71 3.20
N VAL A 208 -8.35 14.58 4.22
CA VAL A 208 -7.48 14.43 5.41
C VAL A 208 -8.14 13.67 6.56
N GLN A 209 -9.39 13.22 6.38
CA GLN A 209 -10.16 12.53 7.42
C GLN A 209 -10.10 11.00 7.26
N ALA A 210 -10.12 10.29 8.39
CA ALA A 210 -10.17 8.82 8.49
C ALA A 210 -11.32 8.35 9.41
N PRO A 211 -12.59 8.75 9.19
CA PRO A 211 -13.69 8.32 10.04
C PRO A 211 -13.96 6.82 9.86
N PRO A 212 -14.38 6.09 10.92
CA PRO A 212 -14.69 4.65 10.85
C PRO A 212 -15.72 4.31 9.76
N GLN A 213 -16.62 5.27 9.47
CA GLN A 213 -17.63 5.13 8.43
C GLN A 213 -17.04 4.80 7.05
N TYR A 214 -15.86 5.32 6.71
CA TYR A 214 -15.23 5.03 5.42
C TYR A 214 -14.89 3.55 5.27
N MET A 215 -14.35 2.94 6.34
CA MET A 215 -14.03 1.52 6.34
C MET A 215 -15.30 0.66 6.37
N ARG A 216 -16.33 1.04 7.15
CA ARG A 216 -17.63 0.34 7.14
C ARG A 216 -18.26 0.32 5.76
N GLU A 217 -18.25 1.46 5.06
CA GLU A 217 -18.83 1.55 3.73
C GLU A 217 -18.04 0.75 2.69
N LEU A 218 -16.71 0.69 2.80
CA LEU A 218 -15.88 -0.14 1.94
C LEU A 218 -16.22 -1.63 2.11
N LEU A 219 -16.19 -2.12 3.35
CA LEU A 219 -16.47 -3.53 3.65
C LEU A 219 -17.92 -3.89 3.33
N GLY A 220 -18.87 -3.00 3.65
CA GLY A 220 -20.28 -3.12 3.27
C GLY A 220 -20.48 -3.21 1.76
N PHE A 221 -19.81 -2.34 0.99
CA PHE A 221 -19.86 -2.37 -0.47
C PHE A 221 -19.34 -3.68 -1.05
N LEU A 222 -18.22 -4.20 -0.53
CA LEU A 222 -17.67 -5.50 -0.98
C LEU A 222 -18.66 -6.64 -0.72
N LYS A 223 -19.30 -6.66 0.46
CA LYS A 223 -20.32 -7.65 0.81
C LYS A 223 -21.58 -7.52 -0.04
N GLU A 224 -22.08 -6.31 -0.25
CA GLU A 224 -23.26 -6.08 -1.07
C GLU A 224 -23.05 -6.56 -2.52
N LYS A 225 -21.89 -6.23 -3.10
CA LYS A 225 -21.59 -6.52 -4.50
C LYS A 225 -21.13 -7.96 -4.76
N HIS A 226 -20.41 -8.56 -3.83
CA HIS A 226 -19.79 -9.88 -4.01
C HIS A 226 -20.32 -10.95 -3.05
N GLY A 227 -21.13 -10.61 -2.06
CA GLY A 227 -21.63 -11.50 -1.00
C GLY A 227 -20.69 -11.58 0.22
N SER A 228 -19.37 -11.45 0.01
CA SER A 228 -18.36 -11.43 1.08
C SER A 228 -17.04 -10.82 0.56
N VAL A 229 -16.13 -10.49 1.48
CA VAL A 229 -14.75 -10.10 1.12
C VAL A 229 -14.02 -11.25 0.44
N ASP A 230 -14.22 -12.48 0.90
CA ASP A 230 -13.68 -13.70 0.30
C ASP A 230 -14.10 -13.87 -1.16
N ASN A 231 -15.38 -13.67 -1.45
CA ASN A 231 -15.89 -13.75 -2.82
C ASN A 231 -15.29 -12.65 -3.70
N TYR A 232 -15.09 -11.44 -3.16
CA TYR A 232 -14.34 -10.39 -3.87
C TYR A 232 -12.91 -10.84 -4.20
N LEU A 233 -12.20 -11.40 -3.22
CA LEU A 233 -10.84 -11.91 -3.40
C LEU A 233 -10.77 -13.04 -4.46
N ASP A 234 -11.76 -13.93 -4.47
CA ASP A 234 -11.89 -14.96 -5.50
C ASP A 234 -12.10 -14.31 -6.88
N THR A 235 -12.91 -13.25 -6.99
CA THR A 235 -13.15 -12.55 -8.29
C THR A 235 -11.90 -11.88 -8.87
N ILE A 236 -10.97 -11.42 -8.03
CA ILE A 236 -9.70 -10.83 -8.48
C ILE A 236 -8.63 -11.90 -8.72
N GLY A 237 -8.95 -13.18 -8.52
CA GLY A 237 -8.03 -14.30 -8.67
C GLY A 237 -7.06 -14.48 -7.50
N PHE A 238 -7.43 -14.01 -6.30
CA PHE A 238 -6.75 -14.26 -5.03
C PHE A 238 -7.54 -15.32 -4.21
N GLY A 239 -7.59 -16.52 -4.77
CA GLY A 239 -8.40 -17.62 -4.26
C GLY A 239 -7.95 -18.19 -2.91
N LYS A 240 -8.71 -19.16 -2.40
CA LYS A 240 -8.50 -19.79 -1.08
C LYS A 240 -7.05 -20.21 -0.79
N GLU A 241 -6.38 -20.87 -1.74
CA GLU A 241 -4.99 -21.34 -1.56
C GLU A 241 -4.01 -20.18 -1.28
N LEU A 242 -4.17 -19.05 -1.98
CA LEU A 242 -3.34 -17.86 -1.75
C LEU A 242 -3.65 -17.19 -0.41
N ARG A 243 -4.94 -17.19 -0.01
CA ARG A 243 -5.38 -16.67 1.29
C ARG A 243 -4.82 -17.48 2.45
N GLU A 244 -4.80 -18.80 2.34
CA GLU A 244 -4.22 -19.70 3.35
C GLU A 244 -2.70 -19.45 3.50
N ARG A 245 -1.99 -19.19 2.40
CA ARG A 245 -0.56 -18.86 2.42
C ARG A 245 -0.22 -17.59 3.20
N CYS A 246 -1.12 -16.61 3.28
CA CYS A 246 -0.87 -15.37 4.01
C CYS A 246 -0.57 -15.56 5.51
N PHE A 247 -0.98 -16.69 6.12
CA PHE A 247 -0.88 -16.90 7.57
C PHE A 247 -0.07 -18.12 8.00
N LEU A 248 0.60 -18.81 7.09
CA LEU A 248 1.44 -19.95 7.46
C LEU A 248 2.72 -19.54 8.22
N SER A 249 2.97 -18.24 8.42
CA SER A 249 4.12 -17.72 9.18
C SER A 249 3.66 -16.84 10.34
N HIS A 250 3.83 -17.36 11.56
CA HIS A 250 3.20 -16.89 12.82
C HIS A 250 3.81 -15.58 13.38
N SER A 251 4.28 -14.66 12.53
CA SER A 251 4.99 -13.44 12.98
C SER A 251 4.87 -12.26 12.01
N ALA A 252 3.69 -12.05 11.44
CA ALA A 252 3.42 -10.97 10.50
C ALA A 252 3.11 -9.65 11.22
N VAL A 253 4.13 -8.84 11.53
CA VAL A 253 3.92 -7.44 11.93
C VAL A 253 3.62 -6.63 10.66
N LEU A 254 2.41 -6.10 10.56
CA LEU A 254 2.02 -5.11 9.56
C LEU A 254 2.19 -3.72 10.18
N VAL A 255 3.14 -2.94 9.66
CA VAL A 255 3.30 -1.56 10.10
C VAL A 255 2.76 -0.62 9.03
N GLY A 256 1.74 0.17 9.38
CA GLY A 256 1.37 1.36 8.61
C GLY A 256 2.17 2.57 9.08
N ALA A 257 3.04 3.10 8.24
CA ALA A 257 3.81 4.30 8.56
C ALA A 257 2.96 5.56 8.37
N THR A 258 2.48 6.17 9.47
CA THR A 258 2.14 7.61 9.45
C THR A 258 2.45 8.42 10.70
N SER A 259 2.78 7.83 11.84
CA SER A 259 3.09 8.59 13.06
C SER A 259 3.71 7.70 14.14
N PRO A 260 4.56 8.21 15.06
CA PRO A 260 5.13 7.45 16.18
C PRO A 260 4.09 6.89 17.16
N THR A 261 2.81 7.25 17.02
CA THR A 261 1.71 6.60 17.72
C THR A 261 1.09 5.53 16.82
N LEU A 262 1.61 4.31 16.96
CA LEU A 262 1.12 3.05 16.37
C LEU A 262 -0.40 3.03 16.19
N SER A 263 -0.83 3.03 14.93
CA SER A 263 -2.14 2.50 14.57
C SER A 263 -2.17 1.93 13.16
N LEU A 264 -1.81 0.65 13.08
CA LEU A 264 -2.60 -0.45 12.54
C LEU A 264 -2.14 -1.65 13.38
N ILE A 265 -3.05 -2.54 13.79
CA ILE A 265 -2.82 -3.60 14.81
C ILE A 265 -1.37 -4.14 14.77
N ASP A 266 -0.65 -4.09 15.91
CA ASP A 266 0.49 -4.96 16.17
C ASP A 266 -0.03 -6.40 16.17
N LEU A 267 -0.23 -7.00 14.99
CA LEU A 267 -0.72 -8.36 14.88
C LEU A 267 0.43 -9.32 15.16
N ALA A 268 0.69 -9.51 16.45
CA ALA A 268 1.10 -10.83 16.89
C ALA A 268 -0.14 -11.73 16.76
N ILE A 269 -0.32 -12.38 15.60
CA ILE A 269 -1.23 -13.53 15.50
C ILE A 269 -0.63 -14.62 16.40
N PHE A 270 -1.04 -14.65 17.66
CA PHE A 270 -0.83 -15.79 18.54
C PHE A 270 -2.03 -16.72 18.39
N CYS A 271 -1.82 -17.82 17.68
CA CYS A 271 -2.44 -19.12 17.94
C CYS A 271 -1.34 -20.17 17.81
#